data_AF-A0A969MD20-F1
#
_entry.id   AF-A0A969MD20-F1
#
_cell.length_a   1.000
_cell.length_b   1.000
_cell.length_c   1.000
_cell.angle_alpha   90.00
_cell.angle_beta   90.00
_cell.angle_gamma   90.00
#
_symmetry.space_group_name_H-M   'P 1'
#
loop_
_entity.id
_entity.type
_entity.pdbx_description
1 polymer ?
#
loop_
_entity_poly.entity_id
_entity_poly.type
_entity_poly.pdbx_seq_one_letter_code
_entity_poly.pdbx_strand_id
1 'polypeptide(L)'
;MTDRKIVFESPVQAVLFMYEIRGQISDGFWENYTPFEHYKPWCQTAVSVGANIGRNFYPPRDNYNILNRELLECVGRRMISLARLAEYFGCDAVEDLQYTLDLAGNFFGAPSYKDYGKSTHWGDVRRRLAKYDAALVKQVVDGEVAFDNDGSHAYNMRDLRRDLKAMKVAMRTYNG
;
A
#
# COMPACT_ATOMS: atom_id res chain seq x y z
N MET A 1 10.73 -25.09 -3.20
CA MET A 1 11.18 -23.68 -3.20
C MET A 1 11.05 -23.20 -1.77
N THR A 2 12.08 -22.59 -1.18
CA THR A 2 11.95 -21.97 0.15
C THR A 2 10.95 -20.83 0.06
N ASP A 3 9.85 -20.92 0.80
CA ASP A 3 8.84 -19.85 0.87
C ASP A 3 9.46 -18.61 1.51
N ARG A 4 9.87 -17.66 0.65
CA ARG A 4 10.32 -16.34 1.10
C ARG A 4 9.14 -15.64 1.75
N LYS A 5 9.35 -15.11 2.95
CA LYS A 5 8.31 -14.49 3.76
C LYS A 5 8.86 -13.25 4.46
N ILE A 6 8.02 -12.22 4.57
CA ILE A 6 8.17 -11.09 5.47
C ILE A 6 6.94 -10.97 6.38
N VAL A 7 7.19 -10.67 7.65
CA VAL A 7 6.15 -10.45 8.66
C VAL A 7 6.19 -8.98 9.07
N PHE A 8 5.05 -8.31 8.98
CA PHE A 8 4.83 -6.96 9.49
C PHE A 8 3.98 -7.00 10.76
N GLU A 9 3.94 -5.88 11.47
CA GLU A 9 3.24 -5.77 12.74
C GLU A 9 1.75 -5.51 12.54
N SER A 10 1.41 -4.73 11.51
CA SER A 10 0.03 -4.34 11.24
C SER A 10 -0.44 -4.71 9.83
N PRO A 11 -1.76 -4.87 9.65
CA PRO A 11 -2.36 -5.02 8.32
C PRO A 11 -2.06 -3.85 7.37
N VAL A 12 -2.02 -2.62 7.89
CA VAL A 12 -1.66 -1.40 7.12
C VAL A 12 -0.25 -1.52 6.55
N GLN A 13 0.74 -1.93 7.36
CA GLN A 13 2.11 -2.12 6.89
C GLN A 13 2.20 -3.16 5.78
N ALA A 14 1.45 -4.26 5.89
CA ALA A 14 1.37 -5.29 4.86
C ALA A 14 0.78 -4.74 3.55
N VAL A 15 -0.30 -3.97 3.63
CA VAL A 15 -0.94 -3.30 2.47
C VAL A 15 0.02 -2.32 1.80
N LEU A 16 0.66 -1.43 2.57
CA LEU A 16 1.64 -0.47 2.05
C LEU A 16 2.79 -1.20 1.34
N PHE A 17 3.26 -2.31 1.92
CA PHE A 17 4.30 -3.10 1.29
C PHE A 17 3.84 -3.70 -0.04
N MET A 18 2.70 -4.38 -0.03
CA MET A 18 2.15 -5.11 -1.17
C MET A 18 1.85 -4.21 -2.37
N TYR A 19 1.17 -3.09 -2.12
CA TYR A 19 0.55 -2.31 -3.19
C TYR A 19 1.31 -1.04 -3.57
N GLU A 20 2.27 -0.59 -2.75
CA GLU A 20 3.10 0.57 -3.09
C GLU A 20 4.58 0.24 -3.08
N ILE A 21 5.13 -0.15 -1.92
CA ILE A 21 6.59 -0.21 -1.73
C ILE A 21 7.23 -1.25 -2.65
N ARG A 22 6.57 -2.38 -2.93
CA ARG A 22 7.05 -3.36 -3.92
C ARG A 22 7.22 -2.76 -5.31
N GLY A 23 6.22 -2.03 -5.80
CA GLY A 23 6.31 -1.34 -7.10
C GLY A 23 7.45 -0.33 -7.10
N GLN A 24 7.57 0.46 -6.03
CA GLN A 24 8.69 1.40 -5.93
C GLN A 24 10.06 0.73 -5.95
N ILE A 25 10.18 -0.48 -5.38
CA ILE A 25 11.41 -1.28 -5.39
C ILE A 25 11.68 -1.92 -6.76
N SER A 26 10.66 -2.34 -7.51
CA SER A 26 10.83 -3.01 -8.80
C SER A 26 11.09 -2.06 -9.96
N ASP A 27 10.15 -1.17 -10.20
CA ASP A 27 9.98 -0.39 -11.44
C ASP A 27 9.70 1.09 -11.16
N GLY A 28 9.72 1.50 -9.89
CA GLY A 28 9.61 2.89 -9.47
C GLY A 28 10.94 3.48 -9.04
N PHE A 29 10.95 4.12 -7.86
CA PHE A 29 12.05 4.94 -7.36
C PHE A 29 13.45 4.27 -7.35
N TRP A 30 13.51 2.93 -7.31
CA TRP A 30 14.76 2.18 -7.27
C TRP A 30 15.05 1.29 -8.48
N GLU A 31 14.32 1.40 -9.59
CA GLU A 31 14.46 0.49 -10.75
C GLU A 31 15.91 0.30 -11.26
N ASN A 32 16.72 1.36 -11.22
CA ASN A 32 18.07 1.40 -11.79
C ASN A 32 19.17 1.22 -10.73
N TYR A 33 18.82 0.78 -9.51
CA TYR A 33 19.80 0.61 -8.45
C TYR A 33 20.61 -0.67 -8.65
N THR A 34 21.83 -0.67 -8.11
CA THR A 34 22.68 -1.84 -8.04
C THR A 34 22.58 -2.53 -6.67
N PRO A 35 22.79 -3.86 -6.59
CA PRO A 35 23.02 -4.78 -7.72
C PRO A 35 21.76 -4.99 -8.58
N PHE A 36 21.95 -5.33 -9.86
CA PHE A 36 20.81 -5.67 -10.74
C PHE A 36 19.96 -6.77 -10.12
N GLU A 37 18.64 -6.73 -10.41
CA GLU A 37 17.65 -7.69 -9.92
C GLU A 37 17.43 -7.69 -8.39
N HIS A 38 17.91 -6.66 -7.68
CA HIS A 38 17.71 -6.53 -6.23
C HIS A 38 16.24 -6.65 -5.79
N TYR A 39 15.31 -6.30 -6.66
CA TYR A 39 13.88 -6.29 -6.39
C TYR A 39 13.26 -7.69 -6.38
N LYS A 40 13.83 -8.66 -7.12
CA LYS A 40 13.19 -9.97 -7.33
C LYS A 40 12.82 -10.69 -6.04
N PRO A 41 13.69 -10.76 -5.01
CA PRO A 41 13.33 -11.41 -3.75
C PRO A 41 12.17 -10.72 -3.02
N TRP A 42 12.06 -9.39 -3.14
CA TRP A 42 10.99 -8.61 -2.53
C TRP A 42 9.66 -8.77 -3.25
N CYS A 43 9.66 -8.84 -4.58
CA CYS A 43 8.44 -9.06 -5.35
C CYS A 43 7.91 -10.49 -5.23
N GLN A 44 8.79 -11.45 -4.94
CA GLN A 44 8.46 -12.87 -4.80
C GLN A 44 8.20 -13.31 -3.35
N THR A 45 8.24 -12.39 -2.39
CA THR A 45 8.04 -12.75 -0.97
C THR A 45 6.56 -12.84 -0.62
N ALA A 46 6.19 -13.77 0.26
CA ALA A 46 4.89 -13.80 0.91
C ALA A 46 4.84 -12.76 2.04
N VAL A 47 3.72 -12.08 2.21
CA VAL A 47 3.50 -11.13 3.32
C VAL A 47 2.58 -11.75 4.34
N SER A 48 2.86 -11.49 5.61
CA SER A 48 1.98 -11.85 6.71
C SER A 48 2.05 -10.80 7.82
N VAL A 49 1.12 -10.87 8.75
CA VAL A 49 1.05 -10.02 9.94
C VAL A 49 1.20 -10.90 11.18
N GLY A 50 2.01 -10.51 12.16
CA GLY A 50 2.19 -11.29 13.39
C GLY A 50 3.42 -10.92 14.23
N ALA A 51 3.75 -11.74 15.23
CA ALA A 51 4.76 -11.41 16.25
C ALA A 51 6.24 -11.52 15.79
N ASN A 52 6.54 -12.31 14.75
CA ASN A 52 7.92 -12.57 14.30
C ASN A 52 8.36 -11.57 13.22
N ILE A 53 8.35 -10.28 13.56
CA ILE A 53 8.62 -9.16 12.65
C ILE A 53 9.98 -9.30 11.97
N GLY A 54 10.00 -9.37 10.65
CA GLY A 54 11.24 -9.60 9.89
C GLY A 54 11.04 -10.47 8.66
N ARG A 55 12.16 -10.82 8.02
CA ARG A 55 12.21 -11.67 6.81
C ARG A 55 13.00 -12.96 7.06
N ASN A 56 12.71 -14.00 6.28
CA ASN A 56 13.41 -15.29 6.31
C ASN A 56 14.33 -15.56 5.10
N PHE A 57 14.67 -14.52 4.32
CA PHE A 57 15.47 -14.64 3.09
C PHE A 57 16.53 -13.55 3.04
N TYR A 58 17.62 -13.74 2.29
CA TYR A 58 18.69 -12.73 2.08
C TYR A 58 18.53 -12.01 0.73
N PRO A 59 18.01 -10.78 0.70
CA PRO A 59 17.96 -10.00 -0.51
C PRO A 59 19.34 -9.39 -0.83
N PRO A 60 19.67 -9.16 -2.10
CA PRO A 60 20.88 -8.41 -2.49
C PRO A 60 20.92 -6.98 -1.93
N ARG A 61 19.76 -6.42 -1.57
CA ARG A 61 19.60 -5.09 -1.00
C ARG A 61 18.42 -5.04 -0.05
N ASP A 62 18.59 -4.43 1.12
CA ASP A 62 17.54 -4.24 2.15
C ASP A 62 17.52 -2.84 2.79
N ASN A 63 18.35 -1.92 2.29
CA ASN A 63 18.54 -0.59 2.87
C ASN A 63 17.79 0.52 2.10
N TYR A 64 16.63 0.20 1.50
CA TYR A 64 15.80 1.18 0.79
C TYR A 64 15.40 2.34 1.71
N ASN A 65 15.57 3.56 1.23
CA ASN A 65 15.16 4.74 1.98
C ASN A 65 13.68 5.05 1.72
N ILE A 66 12.77 4.20 2.21
CA ILE A 66 11.31 4.36 2.04
C ILE A 66 10.71 5.59 2.74
N LEU A 67 11.54 6.36 3.45
CA LEU A 67 11.19 7.65 4.05
C LEU A 67 11.76 8.84 3.25
N ASN A 68 12.30 8.60 2.05
CA ASN A 68 12.83 9.64 1.18
C ASN A 68 11.74 10.69 0.89
N ARG A 69 12.10 11.98 0.98
CA ARG A 69 11.15 13.09 0.80
C ARG A 69 10.52 13.09 -0.59
N GLU A 70 11.32 12.94 -1.65
CA GLU A 70 10.88 12.97 -3.05
C GLU A 70 9.94 11.80 -3.35
N LEU A 71 10.26 10.62 -2.81
CA LEU A 71 9.35 9.48 -2.85
C LEU A 71 8.00 9.82 -2.21
N LEU A 72 8.01 10.36 -0.99
CA LEU A 72 6.77 10.69 -0.26
C LEU A 72 5.99 11.86 -0.90
N GLU A 73 6.66 12.78 -1.58
CA GLU A 73 6.01 13.82 -2.39
C GLU A 73 5.26 13.21 -3.58
N CYS A 74 5.81 12.16 -4.19
CA CYS A 74 5.20 11.46 -5.32
C CYS A 74 4.06 10.52 -4.88
N VAL A 75 4.32 9.65 -3.90
CA VAL A 75 3.44 8.51 -3.59
C VAL A 75 2.87 8.51 -2.17
N GLY A 76 3.25 9.49 -1.33
CA GLY A 76 2.82 9.54 0.07
C GLY A 76 1.31 9.70 0.24
N ARG A 77 0.66 10.48 -0.62
CA ARG A 77 -0.81 10.63 -0.59
C ARG A 77 -1.51 9.32 -0.95
N ARG A 78 -1.03 8.62 -2.00
CA ARG A 78 -1.53 7.31 -2.39
C ARG A 78 -1.41 6.28 -1.26
N MET A 79 -0.26 6.25 -0.59
CA MET A 79 -0.06 5.39 0.58
C MET A 79 -1.03 5.69 1.72
N ILE A 80 -1.32 6.97 1.99
CA ILE A 80 -2.33 7.34 2.99
C ILE A 80 -3.71 6.79 2.58
N SER A 81 -4.11 6.93 1.32
CA SER A 81 -5.38 6.38 0.84
C SER A 81 -5.45 4.86 1.02
N LEU A 82 -4.38 4.13 0.69
CA LEU A 82 -4.30 2.68 0.90
C LEU A 82 -4.43 2.31 2.38
N ALA A 83 -3.75 3.06 3.27
CA ALA A 83 -3.84 2.83 4.71
C ALA A 83 -5.26 3.07 5.25
N ARG A 84 -5.93 4.16 4.85
CA ARG A 84 -7.31 4.46 5.25
C ARG A 84 -8.28 3.39 4.80
N LEU A 85 -8.14 2.89 3.56
CA LEU A 85 -8.94 1.79 3.06
C LEU A 85 -8.71 0.50 3.85
N ALA A 86 -7.46 0.20 4.19
CA ALA A 86 -7.11 -0.96 5.00
C ALA A 86 -7.70 -0.88 6.42
N GLU A 87 -7.66 0.30 7.05
CA GLU A 87 -8.23 0.52 8.37
C GLU A 87 -9.76 0.42 8.38
N TYR A 88 -10.43 0.97 7.36
CA TYR A 88 -11.89 1.02 7.33
C TYR A 88 -12.54 -0.26 6.79
N PHE A 89 -12.06 -0.79 5.67
CA PHE A 89 -12.67 -1.92 4.97
C PHE A 89 -11.92 -3.24 5.17
N GLY A 90 -10.71 -3.20 5.74
CA GLY A 90 -9.81 -4.35 5.82
C GLY A 90 -8.93 -4.53 4.58
N CYS A 91 -7.90 -5.37 4.69
CA CYS A 91 -6.91 -5.57 3.64
C CYS A 91 -7.48 -6.13 2.34
N ASP A 92 -8.43 -7.06 2.43
CA ASP A 92 -9.02 -7.72 1.27
C ASP A 92 -9.75 -6.71 0.36
N ALA A 93 -10.35 -5.67 0.96
CA ALA A 93 -10.98 -4.60 0.20
C ALA A 93 -9.97 -3.74 -0.56
N VAL A 94 -8.73 -3.61 -0.06
CA VAL A 94 -7.70 -2.84 -0.76
C VAL A 94 -7.29 -3.52 -2.06
N GLU A 95 -7.28 -4.84 -2.12
CA GLU A 95 -7.03 -5.59 -3.37
C GLU A 95 -8.06 -5.24 -4.46
N ASP A 96 -9.34 -5.19 -4.09
CA ASP A 96 -10.43 -4.82 -4.99
C ASP A 96 -10.36 -3.34 -5.43
N LEU A 97 -10.05 -2.46 -4.47
CA LEU A 97 -10.19 -1.00 -4.62
C LEU A 97 -8.93 -0.32 -5.19
N GLN A 98 -7.73 -0.81 -4.91
CA GLN A 98 -6.47 -0.17 -5.34
C GLN A 98 -6.38 -0.05 -6.86
N TYR A 99 -6.65 -1.14 -7.58
CA TYR A 99 -6.71 -1.13 -9.05
C TYR A 99 -7.75 -0.14 -9.58
N THR A 100 -8.90 -0.08 -8.91
CA THR A 100 -9.99 0.81 -9.29
C THR A 100 -9.62 2.28 -9.14
N LEU A 101 -8.91 2.63 -8.08
CA LEU A 101 -8.43 4.00 -7.83
C LEU A 101 -7.28 4.39 -8.76
N ASP A 102 -6.41 3.43 -9.11
CA ASP A 102 -5.28 3.64 -10.01
C ASP A 102 -5.73 3.98 -11.43
N LEU A 103 -6.62 3.15 -12.00
CA LEU A 103 -7.18 3.36 -13.34
C LEU A 103 -7.90 4.68 -13.48
N ALA A 104 -8.51 5.13 -12.39
CA ALA A 104 -9.28 6.35 -12.38
C ALA A 104 -8.37 7.60 -12.31
N GLY A 105 -7.06 7.45 -12.06
CA GLY A 105 -6.12 8.55 -11.87
C GLY A 105 -6.30 9.27 -10.53
N ASN A 106 -6.98 8.64 -9.57
CA ASN A 106 -7.69 9.31 -8.48
C ASN A 106 -7.08 9.10 -7.09
N PHE A 107 -5.79 8.77 -7.04
CA PHE A 107 -5.04 8.77 -5.79
C PHE A 107 -4.85 10.18 -5.18
N PHE A 108 -5.26 11.23 -5.89
CA PHE A 108 -5.24 12.62 -5.45
C PHE A 108 -6.63 13.22 -5.14
N GLY A 109 -7.69 12.42 -5.24
CA GLY A 109 -9.07 12.86 -5.07
C GLY A 109 -10.00 11.93 -5.83
N ALA A 110 -11.15 11.61 -5.22
CA ALA A 110 -12.03 10.53 -5.62
C ALA A 110 -12.42 10.42 -7.10
N PRO A 111 -12.84 9.22 -7.54
CA PRO A 111 -13.43 9.01 -8.85
C PRO A 111 -14.57 9.96 -9.20
N SER A 112 -14.27 10.93 -10.08
CA SER A 112 -15.27 11.64 -10.88
C SER A 112 -16.02 10.62 -11.73
N TYR A 113 -17.26 10.28 -11.33
CA TYR A 113 -18.14 9.39 -12.09
C TYR A 113 -18.40 9.87 -13.53
N LYS A 114 -18.10 11.14 -13.83
CA LYS A 114 -18.42 11.81 -15.10
C LYS A 114 -17.49 11.44 -16.25
N ASP A 115 -16.35 10.80 -15.99
CA ASP A 115 -15.33 10.51 -17.01
C ASP A 115 -15.39 9.07 -17.57
N TYR A 116 -16.33 8.25 -17.09
CA TYR A 116 -16.39 6.83 -17.46
C TYR A 116 -17.28 6.57 -18.69
N GLY A 117 -16.63 6.50 -19.86
CA GLY A 117 -17.24 6.00 -21.09
C GLY A 117 -17.79 4.56 -20.99
N LYS A 118 -18.57 4.12 -21.98
CA LYS A 118 -19.25 2.81 -22.02
C LYS A 118 -18.33 1.59 -22.28
N SER A 119 -17.05 1.64 -21.95
CA SER A 119 -16.17 0.47 -22.16
C SER A 119 -16.43 -0.61 -21.10
N THR A 120 -16.21 -1.87 -21.47
CA THR A 120 -16.35 -3.05 -20.58
C THR A 120 -15.47 -2.93 -19.33
N HIS A 121 -14.30 -2.33 -19.47
CA HIS A 121 -13.35 -2.05 -18.39
C HIS A 121 -13.95 -1.18 -17.27
N TRP A 122 -14.75 -0.16 -17.62
CA TRP A 122 -15.41 0.70 -16.65
C TRP A 122 -16.63 0.04 -15.98
N GLY A 123 -17.21 -0.98 -16.62
CA GLY A 123 -18.26 -1.80 -16.02
C GLY A 123 -17.78 -2.55 -14.78
N ASP A 124 -16.57 -3.09 -14.82
CA ASP A 124 -15.99 -3.84 -13.71
C ASP A 124 -15.54 -2.92 -12.56
N VAL A 125 -14.98 -1.75 -12.88
CA VAL A 125 -14.72 -0.68 -11.90
C VAL A 125 -15.99 -0.30 -11.14
N ARG A 126 -17.10 -0.04 -11.84
CA ARG A 126 -18.39 0.30 -11.21
C ARG A 126 -18.91 -0.84 -10.33
N ARG A 127 -18.79 -2.08 -10.78
CA ARG A 127 -19.23 -3.27 -10.02
C ARG A 127 -18.45 -3.43 -8.72
N ARG A 128 -17.13 -3.22 -8.77
CA ARG A 128 -16.27 -3.26 -7.58
C ARG A 128 -16.60 -2.13 -6.60
N LEU A 129 -16.78 -0.90 -7.07
CA LEU A 129 -17.16 0.23 -6.21
C LEU A 129 -18.56 0.04 -5.59
N ALA A 130 -19.51 -0.53 -6.34
CA ALA A 130 -20.86 -0.81 -5.84
C ALA A 130 -20.86 -1.80 -4.65
N LYS A 131 -19.82 -2.62 -4.48
CA LYS A 131 -19.65 -3.52 -3.32
C LYS A 131 -19.38 -2.75 -2.02
N TYR A 132 -18.79 -1.55 -2.09
CA TYR A 132 -18.26 -0.81 -0.94
C TYR A 132 -18.92 0.56 -0.69
N ASP A 133 -19.96 0.90 -1.45
CA ASP A 133 -20.52 2.26 -1.57
C ASP A 133 -19.46 3.28 -2.04
N ALA A 134 -19.57 3.72 -3.28
CA ALA A 134 -18.62 4.65 -3.89
C ALA A 134 -18.51 5.99 -3.14
N ALA A 135 -19.60 6.47 -2.53
CA ALA A 135 -19.57 7.71 -1.76
C ALA A 135 -18.78 7.51 -0.46
N LEU A 136 -18.97 6.38 0.21
CA LEU A 136 -18.23 6.03 1.41
C LEU A 136 -16.74 5.80 1.13
N VAL A 137 -16.40 5.08 0.05
CA VAL A 137 -14.99 4.92 -0.40
C VAL A 137 -14.32 6.28 -0.61
N LYS A 138 -15.03 7.22 -1.23
CA LYS A 138 -14.56 8.60 -1.40
C LYS A 138 -14.29 9.27 -0.04
N GLN A 139 -15.25 9.25 0.87
CA GLN A 139 -15.11 9.87 2.19
C GLN A 139 -13.91 9.29 2.96
N VAL A 140 -13.73 7.97 2.90
CA VAL A 140 -12.60 7.27 3.53
C VAL A 140 -11.27 7.72 2.91
N VAL A 141 -11.15 7.74 1.58
CA VAL A 141 -9.92 8.16 0.89
C VAL A 141 -9.57 9.61 1.18
N ASP A 142 -10.57 10.50 1.17
CA ASP A 142 -10.38 11.92 1.44
C ASP A 142 -10.08 12.21 2.93
N GLY A 143 -10.35 11.24 3.81
CA GLY A 143 -10.12 11.36 5.26
C GLY A 143 -11.23 12.12 5.96
N GLU A 144 -12.43 12.10 5.39
CA GLU A 144 -13.66 12.64 5.96
C GLU A 144 -14.26 11.69 7.01
N VAL A 145 -13.75 10.46 7.11
CA VAL A 145 -14.13 9.44 8.09
C VAL A 145 -12.99 9.21 9.06
N ALA A 146 -13.29 9.16 10.36
CA ALA A 146 -12.34 8.77 11.42
C ALA A 146 -12.41 7.26 11.69
N PHE A 147 -11.28 6.65 12.08
CA PHE A 147 -11.12 5.18 12.13
C PHE A 147 -10.89 4.64 13.54
N ASP A 148 -10.56 5.50 14.50
CA ASP A 148 -10.25 5.13 15.86
C ASP A 148 -11.54 4.86 16.67
N ASN A 149 -11.47 4.00 17.71
CA ASN A 149 -12.60 3.68 18.59
C ASN A 149 -13.20 4.91 19.32
N ASP A 150 -12.50 6.05 19.30
CA ASP A 150 -12.96 7.34 19.83
C ASP A 150 -13.48 8.31 18.76
N GLY A 151 -13.46 7.92 17.48
CA GLY A 151 -13.94 8.70 16.35
C GLY A 151 -13.15 9.97 16.05
N SER A 152 -11.92 10.12 16.55
CA SER A 152 -11.23 11.42 16.53
C SER A 152 -10.14 11.59 15.47
N HIS A 153 -9.67 10.51 14.83
CA HIS A 153 -8.48 10.57 13.99
C HIS A 153 -8.63 9.80 12.67
N ALA A 154 -8.14 10.42 11.60
CA ALA A 154 -7.99 9.81 10.29
C ALA A 154 -6.50 9.65 9.98
N TYR A 155 -6.12 8.48 9.45
CA TYR A 155 -4.73 8.17 9.11
C TYR A 155 -4.10 9.29 8.27
N ASN A 156 -2.92 9.75 8.65
CA ASN A 156 -2.26 10.88 8.01
C ASN A 156 -0.75 10.67 7.81
N MET A 157 -0.06 11.70 7.33
CA MET A 157 1.37 11.64 7.02
C MET A 157 2.25 11.32 8.25
N ARG A 158 1.82 11.68 9.46
CA ARG A 158 2.52 11.32 10.70
C ARG A 158 2.49 9.81 10.91
N ASP A 159 1.31 9.21 10.75
CA ASP A 159 1.09 7.78 10.91
C ASP A 159 1.80 7.00 9.81
N LEU A 160 1.71 7.47 8.56
CA LEU A 160 2.47 6.92 7.44
C LEU A 160 3.97 6.85 7.75
N ARG A 161 4.56 7.94 8.25
CA ARG A 161 5.99 7.96 8.59
C ARG A 161 6.34 7.03 9.75
N ARG A 162 5.45 6.86 10.72
CA ARG A 162 5.62 5.90 11.82
C ARG A 162 5.66 4.48 11.27
N ASP A 163 4.67 4.12 10.45
CA ASP A 163 4.54 2.77 9.91
C ASP A 163 5.68 2.46 8.92
N LEU A 164 6.08 3.40 8.07
CA LEU A 164 7.25 3.24 7.19
C LEU A 164 8.56 3.06 7.97
N LYS A 165 8.72 3.69 9.14
CA LYS A 165 9.88 3.43 10.02
C LYS A 165 9.87 2.00 10.54
N ALA A 166 8.72 1.51 11.02
CA ALA A 166 8.57 0.14 11.49
C ALA A 166 8.79 -0.88 10.35
N MET A 167 8.23 -0.63 9.17
CA MET A 167 8.47 -1.45 7.98
C MET A 167 9.94 -1.52 7.60
N LYS A 168 10.66 -0.39 7.66
CA LYS A 168 12.11 -0.37 7.40
C LYS A 168 12.88 -1.25 8.38
N VAL A 169 12.46 -1.31 9.65
CA VAL A 169 13.03 -2.22 10.65
C VAL A 169 12.73 -3.68 10.26
N ALA A 170 11.48 -4.00 9.92
CA ALA A 170 11.08 -5.35 9.49
C ALA A 170 11.88 -5.81 8.25
N MET A 171 12.04 -4.96 7.24
CA MET A 171 12.81 -5.28 6.03
C MET A 171 14.29 -5.59 6.30
N ARG A 172 14.87 -5.04 7.38
CA ARG A 172 16.27 -5.25 7.75
C ARG A 172 16.47 -6.38 8.76
N THR A 173 15.41 -6.81 9.43
CA THR A 173 15.47 -7.84 10.47
C THR A 173 15.40 -9.22 9.84
N TYR A 174 16.40 -10.06 10.09
CA TYR A 174 16.44 -11.45 9.64
C TYR A 174 16.06 -12.40 10.79
N ASN A 175 15.07 -13.25 10.55
CA ASN A 175 14.53 -14.21 11.53
C ASN A 175 14.71 -15.67 11.08
N GLY A 176 15.60 -15.93 10.12
CA GLY A 176 15.85 -17.29 9.62
C GLY A 176 16.85 -18.07 10.45
#